data_AF-A0A9D6X7V7-F1
#
_entry.id   AF-A0A9D6X7V7-F1
#
_cell.length_a   1.000
_cell.length_b   1.000
_cell.length_c   1.000
_cell.angle_alpha   90.00
_cell.angle_beta   90.00
_cell.angle_gamma   90.00
#
_symmetry.space_group_name_H-M   'P 1'
#
loop_
_entity.id
_entity.type
_entity.pdbx_description
1 polymer ?
#
loop_
_entity_poly.entity_id
_entity_poly.type
_entity_poly.pdbx_seq_one_letter_code
_entity_poly.pdbx_strand_id
1 'polypeptide(L)'
;MSKRPPIDLMALTADQATTMPEAAQRAATPSAPRIVLPTPEPTRTANLEALAFKVSPAFRKRFRKRAVEADIKQNELLFEALDAWEKARGL
;
A
#
# COMPACT_ATOMS: atom_id res chain seq x y z
N MET A 1 -37.99 23.58 -24.11
CA MET A 1 -37.15 23.28 -25.29
C MET A 1 -35.75 23.81 -25.03
N SER A 2 -34.84 22.97 -24.54
CA SER A 2 -33.47 23.40 -24.16
C SER A 2 -32.55 23.34 -25.37
N LYS A 3 -32.20 24.51 -25.92
CA LYS A 3 -31.24 24.67 -27.01
C LYS A 3 -29.83 24.49 -26.44
N ARG A 4 -29.14 23.41 -26.83
CA ARG A 4 -27.69 23.25 -26.57
C ARG A 4 -26.93 24.08 -27.62
N PRO A 5 -25.96 24.93 -27.23
CA PRO A 5 -25.14 25.65 -28.19
C PRO A 5 -24.25 24.65 -28.97
N PRO A 6 -23.98 24.90 -30.26
CA PRO A 6 -23.06 24.07 -31.03
C PRO A 6 -21.64 24.27 -30.50
N ILE A 7 -21.00 23.18 -30.11
CA ILE A 7 -19.58 23.16 -29.74
C ILE A 7 -18.78 23.15 -31.04
N ASP A 8 -18.05 24.21 -31.31
CA ASP A 8 -17.18 24.32 -32.48
C ASP A 8 -15.84 23.64 -32.19
N LEU A 9 -15.63 22.45 -32.77
CA LEU A 9 -14.42 21.65 -32.54
C LEU A 9 -13.14 22.32 -33.10
N MET A 10 -13.26 23.26 -34.04
CA MET A 10 -12.09 23.97 -34.59
C MET A 10 -11.48 24.95 -33.58
N ALA A 11 -12.29 25.47 -32.64
CA ALA A 11 -11.81 26.35 -31.58
C ALA A 11 -10.95 25.63 -30.52
N LEU A 12 -11.05 24.30 -30.41
CA LEU A 12 -10.27 23.52 -29.44
C LEU A 12 -8.85 23.16 -29.90
N THR A 13 -8.49 23.42 -31.17
CA THR A 13 -7.19 23.00 -31.72
C THR A 13 -6.12 24.10 -31.60
N ALA A 14 -6.46 25.24 -30.99
CA ALA A 14 -5.57 26.39 -30.83
C ALA A 14 -4.94 26.49 -29.42
N ASP A 15 -4.86 25.38 -28.67
CA ASP A 15 -4.08 25.36 -27.43
C ASP A 15 -2.60 25.17 -27.76
N GLN A 16 -1.84 26.22 -27.48
CA GLN A 16 -0.46 26.39 -27.89
C GLN A 16 0.46 25.34 -27.25
N ALA A 17 1.11 24.53 -28.07
CA ALA A 17 2.30 23.78 -27.66
C ALA A 17 3.49 24.76 -27.49
N THR A 18 3.62 25.35 -26.31
CA THR A 18 4.86 26.04 -25.92
C THR A 18 5.95 25.00 -25.67
N THR A 19 7.02 25.08 -26.45
CA THR A 19 8.27 24.31 -26.27
C THR A 19 8.82 24.49 -24.86
N MET A 20 8.88 23.41 -24.09
CA MET A 20 9.53 23.41 -22.78
C MET A 20 11.06 23.54 -22.93
N PRO A 21 11.73 24.35 -22.09
CA PRO A 21 13.18 24.34 -22.01
C PRO A 21 13.69 23.06 -21.34
N GLU A 22 14.78 22.51 -21.87
CA GLU A 22 15.48 21.33 -21.39
C GLU A 22 15.94 21.48 -19.93
N ALA A 23 15.67 20.47 -19.10
CA ALA A 23 16.09 20.46 -17.70
C ALA A 23 17.60 20.22 -17.60
N ALA A 24 18.35 21.26 -17.23
CA ALA A 24 19.75 21.14 -16.87
C ALA A 24 19.93 20.14 -15.72
N GLN A 25 20.68 19.07 -15.97
CA GLN A 25 21.04 18.07 -14.96
C GLN A 25 21.92 18.73 -13.89
N ARG A 26 21.44 18.76 -12.64
CA ARG A 26 22.23 19.17 -11.49
C ARG A 26 23.33 18.14 -11.25
N ALA A 27 24.59 18.56 -11.37
CA ALA A 27 25.74 17.80 -10.93
C ALA A 27 25.61 17.43 -9.44
N ALA A 28 25.99 16.20 -9.10
CA ALA A 28 25.92 15.68 -7.74
C ALA A 28 26.87 16.43 -6.80
N THR A 29 26.33 17.03 -5.75
CA THR A 29 27.10 17.57 -4.61
C THR A 29 27.38 16.46 -3.59
N PRO A 30 28.54 16.49 -2.89
CA PRO A 30 29.01 15.37 -2.08
C PRO A 30 28.18 15.15 -0.80
N SER A 31 28.13 13.89 -0.42
CA SER A 31 27.31 13.25 0.61
C SER A 31 27.31 13.97 1.98
N ALA A 32 26.13 14.31 2.48
CA ALA A 32 25.91 14.63 3.89
C ALA A 32 25.98 13.35 4.76
N PRO A 33 26.36 13.44 6.05
CA PRO A 33 26.51 12.25 6.90
C PRO A 33 25.15 11.61 7.17
N ARG A 34 25.09 10.30 6.94
CA ARG A 34 23.91 9.46 7.11
C ARG A 34 23.60 9.35 8.61
N ILE A 35 22.53 10.00 9.05
CA ILE A 35 21.97 9.78 10.39
C ILE A 35 21.60 8.29 10.47
N VAL A 36 22.27 7.56 11.36
CA VAL A 36 21.98 6.14 11.63
C VAL A 36 20.66 6.10 12.38
N LEU A 37 19.58 5.82 11.65
CA LEU A 37 18.27 5.53 12.25
C LEU A 37 18.42 4.26 13.12
N PRO A 38 17.90 4.23 14.36
CA PRO A 38 17.98 3.04 15.19
C PRO A 38 17.34 1.86 14.47
N THR A 39 18.08 0.76 14.37
CA THR A 39 17.59 -0.53 13.87
C THR A 39 16.35 -0.91 14.67
N PRO A 40 15.17 -1.03 14.04
CA PRO A 40 13.99 -1.52 14.75
C PRO A 40 14.29 -2.94 15.22
N GLU A 41 13.98 -3.21 16.49
CA GLU A 41 14.03 -4.55 17.08
C GLU A 41 13.34 -5.56 16.15
N PRO A 42 13.80 -6.83 16.10
CA PRO A 42 13.23 -7.83 15.21
C PRO A 42 11.75 -8.00 15.56
N THR A 43 10.90 -7.36 14.77
CA THR A 43 9.46 -7.52 14.88
C THR A 43 9.19 -9.01 14.65
N ARG A 44 8.27 -9.64 15.40
CA ARG A 44 7.87 -11.07 15.21
C ARG A 44 7.55 -11.46 13.76
N THR A 45 7.39 -10.47 12.89
CA THR A 45 7.14 -10.54 11.45
C THR A 45 8.42 -10.50 10.58
N ALA A 46 9.62 -10.59 11.14
CA ALA A 46 10.88 -10.42 10.39
C ALA A 46 11.23 -11.57 9.44
N ASN A 47 10.66 -12.76 9.62
CA ASN A 47 10.86 -13.94 8.74
C ASN A 47 9.53 -14.60 8.42
N LEU A 48 8.63 -13.87 7.76
CA LEU A 48 7.33 -14.41 7.38
C LEU A 48 7.43 -15.16 6.05
N GLU A 49 7.20 -16.47 6.09
CA GLU A 49 6.96 -17.26 4.88
C GLU A 49 5.52 -17.10 4.39
N ALA A 50 5.33 -17.16 3.07
CA ALA A 50 4.01 -17.03 2.47
C ALA A 50 3.19 -18.30 2.70
N LEU A 51 2.24 -18.24 3.63
CA LEU A 51 1.36 -19.36 3.91
C LEU A 51 0.23 -19.41 2.85
N ALA A 52 0.38 -20.29 1.87
CA ALA A 52 -0.53 -20.42 0.74
C ALA A 52 -1.81 -21.20 1.11
N PHE A 53 -2.65 -20.62 1.98
CA PHE A 53 -3.95 -21.21 2.29
C PHE A 53 -4.99 -20.94 1.22
N LYS A 54 -5.69 -22.00 0.80
CA LYS A 54 -6.95 -21.87 0.06
C LYS A 54 -8.07 -21.75 1.07
N VAL A 55 -8.58 -20.53 1.25
CA VAL A 55 -9.74 -20.25 2.11
C VAL A 55 -10.91 -19.72 1.29
N SER A 56 -12.13 -20.02 1.73
CA SER A 56 -13.34 -19.46 1.12
C SER A 56 -13.34 -17.93 1.21
N PRO A 57 -13.88 -17.21 0.20
CA PRO A 57 -13.85 -15.75 0.17
C PRO A 57 -14.58 -15.12 1.37
N ALA A 58 -15.65 -15.76 1.85
CA ALA A 58 -16.39 -15.34 3.04
C ALA A 58 -15.56 -15.42 4.32
N PHE A 59 -14.65 -16.41 4.43
CA PHE A 59 -13.74 -16.54 5.57
C PHE A 59 -12.68 -15.44 5.52
N ARG A 60 -12.04 -15.25 4.36
CA ARG A 60 -11.03 -14.19 4.17
C ARG A 60 -11.57 -12.80 4.51
N LYS A 61 -12.82 -12.51 4.12
CA LYS A 61 -13.49 -11.24 4.45
C LYS A 61 -13.68 -11.06 5.96
N ARG A 62 -14.13 -12.10 6.66
CA ARG A 62 -14.29 -12.08 8.12
C ARG A 62 -12.95 -11.94 8.82
N PHE A 63 -11.94 -12.69 8.40
CA PHE A 63 -10.61 -12.66 8.99
C PHE A 63 -9.97 -11.26 8.87
N ARG A 64 -10.02 -10.66 7.67
CA ARG A 64 -9.58 -9.26 7.48
C ARG A 64 -10.39 -8.28 8.32
N LYS A 65 -11.72 -8.45 8.40
CA LYS A 65 -12.58 -7.59 9.22
C LYS A 65 -12.18 -7.65 10.71
N ARG A 66 -11.92 -8.84 11.25
CA ARG A 66 -11.47 -8.99 12.64
C ARG A 66 -10.10 -8.38 12.90
N ALA A 67 -9.17 -8.52 11.95
CA ALA A 67 -7.87 -7.87 12.04
C ALA A 67 -8.00 -6.33 12.11
N VAL A 68 -8.86 -5.74 11.27
CA VAL A 68 -9.13 -4.29 11.27
C VAL A 68 -9.83 -3.85 12.55
N GLU A 69 -10.82 -4.61 13.03
CA GLU A 69 -11.53 -4.28 14.29
C GLU A 69 -10.61 -4.31 15.52
N ALA A 70 -9.58 -5.14 15.51
CA ALA A 70 -8.58 -5.24 16.58
C ALA A 70 -7.34 -4.36 16.34
N ASP A 71 -7.29 -3.60 15.23
CA ASP A 71 -6.15 -2.78 14.79
C ASP A 71 -4.81 -3.56 14.69
N ILE A 72 -4.88 -4.88 14.48
CA ILE A 72 -3.70 -5.74 14.33
C ILE A 72 -3.51 -6.15 12.88
N LYS A 73 -2.26 -6.46 12.53
CA LYS A 73 -1.95 -7.01 11.20
C LYS A 73 -2.59 -8.40 11.06
N GLN A 74 -3.00 -8.72 9.84
CA GLN A 74 -3.61 -10.00 9.50
C GLN A 74 -2.72 -11.21 9.89
N ASN A 75 -1.40 -11.04 9.87
CA ASN A 75 -0.44 -12.07 10.30
C ASN A 75 -0.38 -12.23 11.82
N GLU A 76 -0.52 -11.15 12.59
CA GLU A 76 -0.57 -11.22 14.07
C GLU A 76 -1.83 -11.95 14.53
N LEU A 77 -2.98 -11.65 13.91
CA LEU A 77 -4.22 -12.39 14.17
C LEU A 77 -4.08 -13.89 13.86
N LEU A 78 -3.25 -14.25 12.87
CA LEU A 78 -2.98 -15.64 12.54
C LEU A 78 -2.17 -16.33 13.65
N PHE A 79 -1.14 -15.67 14.18
CA PHE A 79 -0.37 -16.19 15.31
C PHE A 79 -1.23 -16.31 16.57
N GLU A 80 -1.99 -15.28 16.92
CA GLU A 80 -2.91 -15.32 18.07
C GLU A 80 -3.95 -16.43 17.94
N ALA A 81 -4.49 -16.65 16.74
CA ALA A 81 -5.44 -17.72 16.49
C ALA A 81 -4.82 -19.11 16.66
N LEU A 82 -3.54 -19.27 16.30
CA LEU A 82 -2.80 -20.52 16.51
C LEU A 82 -2.49 -20.73 17.99
N ASP A 83 -1.93 -19.73 18.67
CA ASP A 83 -1.64 -19.79 20.11
C ASP A 83 -2.91 -20.12 20.93
N ALA A 84 -4.03 -19.49 20.59
CA ALA A 84 -5.32 -19.76 21.25
C ALA A 84 -5.82 -21.20 20.99
N TRP A 85 -5.57 -21.74 19.80
CA TRP A 85 -5.93 -23.10 19.45
C TRP A 85 -5.04 -24.14 20.16
N GLU A 86 -3.74 -23.88 20.26
CA GLU A 86 -2.77 -24.72 20.99
C GLU A 86 -3.07 -24.72 22.49
N LYS A 87 -3.29 -23.52 23.06
CA LYS A 87 -3.67 -23.36 24.47
C LYS A 87 -4.96 -24.09 24.82
N ALA A 88 -5.95 -24.09 23.93
CA ALA A 88 -7.20 -24.83 24.14
C ALA A 88 -7.00 -26.36 24.14
N ARG A 89 -5.91 -26.84 23.54
CA ARG A 89 -5.55 -28.27 23.45
C ARG A 89 -4.44 -28.69 24.40
N GLY A 90 -3.84 -27.75 25.12
CA GLY A 90 -2.70 -28.01 26.01
C GLY A 90 -1.43 -28.40 25.25
N LEU A 91 -1.28 -27.91 24.03
CA LEU A 91 -0.06 -28.01 23.21
C LEU A 91 0.90 -26.87 23.56
#